data_AF-A0A2G9M0L2-F1
#
_entry.id   AF-A0A2G9M0L2-F1
#
_cell.length_a   1.000
_cell.length_b   1.000
_cell.length_c   1.000
_cell.angle_alpha   90.00
_cell.angle_beta   90.00
_cell.angle_gamma   90.00
#
_symmetry.space_group_name_H-M   'P 1'
#
loop_
_entity.id
_entity.type
_entity.pdbx_description
1 polymer ?
#
loop_
_entity_poly.entity_id
_entity_poly.type
_entity_poly.pdbx_seq_one_letter_code
_entity_poly.pdbx_strand_id
1 'polypeptide(L)'
;AALKHLADVVVFVLDPSQNCGFSLDEQLRLLSEIEKGFRKRFVVVINKSDLMENDEINSLAGRLSSRWRLVLAVSTIKGDGVGLLKERVLSLCQKTEP
;
A
#
# COMPACT_ATOMS: atom_id res chain seq x y z
N ALA A 1 -1.98 -22.32 -0.43
CA ALA A 1 -2.80 -21.79 0.68
C ALA A 1 -3.83 -20.81 0.13
N ALA A 2 -5.04 -20.80 0.71
CA ALA A 2 -6.26 -20.19 0.18
C ALA A 2 -6.16 -18.71 -0.24
N LEU A 3 -5.30 -17.91 0.40
CA LEU A 3 -5.10 -16.48 0.10
C LEU A 3 -4.74 -16.18 -1.36
N LYS A 4 -3.97 -17.06 -2.03
CA LYS A 4 -3.57 -16.85 -3.44
C LYS A 4 -4.75 -16.98 -4.42
N HIS A 5 -5.79 -17.71 -4.03
CA HIS A 5 -6.97 -17.97 -4.86
C HIS A 5 -8.14 -17.02 -4.55
N LEU A 6 -8.14 -16.35 -3.38
CA LEU A 6 -9.23 -15.47 -2.95
C LEU A 6 -9.04 -13.99 -3.35
N ALA A 7 -7.80 -13.53 -3.51
CA ALA A 7 -7.54 -12.09 -3.70
C ALA A 7 -7.37 -11.71 -5.19
N ASP A 8 -8.16 -10.75 -5.66
CA ASP A 8 -7.99 -10.07 -6.97
C ASP A 8 -7.08 -8.83 -6.87
N VAL A 9 -6.99 -8.27 -5.67
CA VAL A 9 -6.18 -7.11 -5.32
C VAL A 9 -5.64 -7.31 -3.90
N VAL A 10 -4.35 -7.01 -3.70
CA VAL A 10 -3.71 -6.98 -2.39
C VAL A 10 -3.48 -5.52 -2.00
N VAL A 11 -4.05 -5.08 -0.88
CA VAL A 11 -3.74 -3.79 -0.28
C VAL A 11 -2.68 -4.02 0.80
N PHE A 12 -1.48 -3.49 0.58
CA PHE A 12 -0.38 -3.60 1.53
C PHE A 12 -0.18 -2.26 2.22
N VAL A 13 -0.29 -2.27 3.55
CA VAL A 13 -0.22 -1.06 4.37
C VAL A 13 1.16 -0.96 5.02
N LEU A 14 1.91 0.08 4.66
CA LEU A 14 3.13 0.52 5.30
C LEU A 14 2.79 1.48 6.44
N ASP A 15 3.53 1.36 7.54
CA ASP A 15 3.47 2.26 8.69
C ASP A 15 4.88 2.82 8.96
N PRO A 16 5.23 3.96 8.35
CA PRO A 16 6.57 4.54 8.49
C PRO A 16 6.85 5.10 9.89
N SER A 17 5.83 5.24 10.74
CA SER A 17 5.99 5.78 12.10
C SER A 17 6.84 4.88 13.02
N GLN A 18 7.09 3.63 12.63
CA GLN A 18 7.77 2.60 13.43
C GLN A 18 7.11 2.23 14.77
N ASN A 19 5.95 2.81 15.10
CA ASN A 19 5.21 2.47 16.33
C ASN A 19 4.75 1.00 16.38
N CYS A 20 4.82 0.29 15.26
CA CYS A 20 4.45 -1.13 15.13
C CYS A 20 5.58 -2.10 15.48
N GLY A 21 6.79 -1.60 15.79
CA GLY A 21 7.95 -2.44 16.14
C GLY A 21 8.74 -3.00 14.95
N PHE A 22 8.44 -2.54 13.73
CA PHE A 22 9.16 -2.92 12.51
C PHE A 22 9.72 -1.69 11.80
N SER A 23 10.98 -1.77 11.40
CA SER A 23 11.62 -0.74 10.57
C SER A 23 10.97 -0.68 9.18
N LEU A 24 11.10 0.47 8.52
CA LEU A 24 10.62 0.63 7.15
C LEU A 24 11.26 -0.40 6.21
N ASP A 25 12.55 -0.70 6.37
CA ASP A 25 13.24 -1.67 5.52
C ASP A 25 12.70 -3.09 5.68
N GLU A 26 12.35 -3.51 6.89
CA GLU A 26 11.70 -4.80 7.13
C GLU A 26 10.33 -4.88 6.44
N GLN A 27 9.55 -3.80 6.52
CA GLN A 27 8.24 -3.71 5.86
C GLN A 27 8.39 -3.80 4.32
N LEU A 28 9.39 -3.14 3.74
CA LEU A 28 9.67 -3.17 2.29
C LEU A 28 10.17 -4.54 1.82
N ARG A 29 10.96 -5.24 2.64
CA ARG A 29 11.37 -6.63 2.37
C ARG A 29 10.16 -7.55 2.34
N LEU A 30 9.30 -7.46 3.35
CA LEU A 30 8.06 -8.25 3.42
C LEU A 30 7.15 -7.99 2.22
N LEU A 31 6.94 -6.72 1.85
CA LEU A 31 6.18 -6.35 0.66
C LEU A 31 6.76 -7.02 -0.60
N SER A 32 8.08 -6.98 -0.77
CA SER A 32 8.76 -7.58 -1.93
C SER A 32 8.64 -9.11 -1.96
N GLU A 33 8.67 -9.77 -0.79
CA GLU A 33 8.49 -11.23 -0.68
C GLU A 33 7.07 -11.65 -1.01
N ILE A 34 6.08 -10.93 -0.48
CA ILE A 34 4.66 -11.18 -0.76
C ILE A 34 4.36 -10.91 -2.23
N GLU A 35 4.87 -9.82 -2.81
CA GLU A 35 4.72 -9.53 -4.24
C GLU A 35 5.21 -10.67 -5.12
N LYS A 36 6.38 -11.25 -4.83
CA LYS A 36 6.89 -12.43 -5.56
C LYS A 36 6.00 -13.65 -5.39
N GLY A 37 5.41 -13.82 -4.21
CA GLY A 37 4.55 -14.95 -3.88
C GLY A 37 3.14 -14.89 -4.47
N PHE A 38 2.65 -13.69 -4.80
CA PHE A 38 1.29 -13.42 -5.25
C PHE A 38 1.31 -12.72 -6.62
N ARG A 39 0.92 -13.44 -7.68
CA ARG A 39 0.78 -12.86 -9.04
C ARG A 39 -0.52 -12.04 -9.17
N LYS A 40 -0.70 -11.05 -8.30
CA LYS A 40 -1.93 -10.23 -8.16
C LYS A 40 -1.57 -8.74 -8.16
N ARG A 41 -2.57 -7.87 -8.32
CA ARG A 41 -2.37 -6.42 -8.33
C ARG A 41 -2.14 -5.92 -6.90
N PHE A 42 -1.08 -5.16 -6.68
CA PHE A 42 -0.75 -4.55 -5.39
C PHE A 42 -1.15 -3.07 -5.37
N VAL A 43 -1.71 -2.67 -4.23
CA VAL A 43 -1.90 -1.27 -3.83
C VAL A 43 -1.09 -1.06 -2.58
N VAL A 44 -0.07 -0.21 -2.66
CA VAL A 44 0.77 0.12 -1.52
C VAL A 44 0.22 1.37 -0.85
N VAL A 45 -0.01 1.31 0.45
CA VAL A 45 -0.58 2.40 1.23
C VAL A 45 0.42 2.84 2.27
N ILE A 46 0.80 4.12 2.26
CA ILE A 46 1.60 4.75 3.30
C ILE A 46 0.62 5.30 4.34
N ASN A 47 0.47 4.62 5.47
CA ASN A 47 -0.45 5.02 6.54
C ASN A 47 0.21 6.01 7.52
N LYS A 48 -0.63 6.67 8.33
CA LYS A 48 -0.25 7.68 9.33
C LYS A 48 0.43 8.91 8.72
N SER A 49 -0.03 9.32 7.54
CA SER A 49 0.46 10.55 6.90
C SER A 49 0.29 11.80 7.77
N ASP A 50 -0.61 11.77 8.77
CA ASP A 50 -0.79 12.84 9.77
C ASP A 50 0.40 13.01 10.73
N LEU A 51 1.31 12.05 10.79
CA LEU A 51 2.50 12.09 11.65
C LEU A 51 3.79 12.36 10.84
N MET A 52 3.68 12.65 9.55
CA MET A 52 4.82 12.81 8.64
C MET A 52 4.77 14.16 7.94
N GLU A 53 5.94 14.67 7.57
CA GLU A 53 6.02 15.86 6.72
C GLU A 53 5.71 15.53 5.26
N ASN A 54 5.17 16.49 4.52
CA ASN A 54 4.81 16.28 3.10
C ASN A 54 6.01 15.85 2.25
N ASP A 55 7.21 16.40 2.51
CA ASP A 55 8.42 16.04 1.79
C ASP A 55 8.86 14.60 2.06
N GLU A 56 8.67 14.10 3.28
CA GLU A 56 8.95 12.70 3.64
C GLU A 56 7.99 11.75 2.91
N ILE A 57 6.70 12.09 2.90
CA ILE A 57 5.68 11.33 2.16
C ILE A 57 6.01 11.31 0.67
N ASN A 58 6.34 12.46 0.07
CA ASN A 58 6.65 12.57 -1.35
C ASN A 58 7.92 11.79 -1.72
N SER A 59 8.96 11.88 -0.90
CA SER A 59 10.20 11.12 -1.09
C SER A 59 9.96 9.62 -1.03
N LEU A 60 9.23 9.15 -0.01
CA LEU A 60 8.89 7.73 0.12
C LEU A 60 7.99 7.27 -1.03
N ALA A 61 6.93 8.01 -1.35
CA ALA A 61 6.03 7.69 -2.46
C ALA A 61 6.78 7.64 -3.80
N GLY A 62 7.70 8.58 -4.04
CA GLY A 62 8.55 8.58 -5.23
C GLY A 62 9.44 7.34 -5.32
N ARG A 63 10.08 6.96 -4.20
CA ARG A 63 10.88 5.71 -4.12
C ARG A 63 10.04 4.48 -4.44
N LEU A 64 8.84 4.38 -3.86
CA LEU A 64 7.94 3.24 -4.05
C LEU A 64 7.34 3.18 -5.46
N SER A 65 7.06 4.34 -6.06
CA SER A 65 6.46 4.44 -7.40
C SER A 65 7.36 3.89 -8.52
N SER A 66 8.66 3.76 -8.27
CA SER A 66 9.60 3.08 -9.18
C SER A 66 9.27 1.60 -9.40
N ARG A 67 8.59 0.98 -8.43
CA ARG A 67 8.30 -0.46 -8.42
C ARG A 67 6.81 -0.76 -8.36
N TRP A 68 6.05 -0.04 -7.54
CA TRP A 68 4.61 -0.25 -7.37
C TRP A 68 3.82 0.86 -8.05
N ARG A 69 2.92 0.47 -8.96
CA ARG A 69 2.17 1.42 -9.79
C ARG A 69 1.18 2.27 -9.01
N LEU A 70 0.64 1.76 -7.91
CA LEU A 70 -0.35 2.46 -7.10
C LEU A 70 0.15 2.58 -5.67
N VAL A 71 0.62 3.78 -5.33
CA VAL A 71 1.07 4.17 -3.99
C VAL A 71 0.19 5.32 -3.52
N LEU A 72 -0.41 5.19 -2.34
CA LEU A 72 -1.29 6.22 -1.77
C LEU A 72 -0.91 6.51 -0.32
N ALA A 73 -0.84 7.78 0.05
CA ALA A 73 -0.72 8.18 1.45
C ALA A 73 -2.12 8.33 2.07
N VAL A 74 -2.30 7.83 3.29
CA VAL A 74 -3.56 7.93 4.04
C VAL A 74 -3.32 8.25 5.51
N SER A 75 -4.28 8.95 6.11
CA SER A 75 -4.42 9.02 7.56
C SER A 75 -5.71 8.33 7.95
N THR A 76 -5.60 7.11 8.47
CA THR A 76 -6.78 6.35 8.89
C THR A 76 -7.51 7.02 10.07
N ILE A 77 -6.79 7.74 10.94
CA ILE A 77 -7.38 8.43 12.10
C ILE A 77 -8.09 9.72 11.72
N LYS A 78 -7.63 10.43 10.69
CA LYS A 78 -8.31 11.62 10.15
C LYS A 78 -9.34 11.28 9.08
N GLY A 79 -9.25 10.09 8.50
CA GLY A 79 -10.03 9.65 7.33
C GLY A 79 -9.45 10.13 6.00
N ASP A 80 -8.33 10.85 6.01
CA ASP A 80 -7.71 11.42 4.81
C ASP A 80 -7.20 10.32 3.88
N GLY A 81 -7.51 10.44 2.60
CA GLY A 81 -7.07 9.49 1.57
C GLY A 81 -7.80 8.13 1.57
N VAL A 82 -8.58 7.79 2.59
CA VAL A 82 -9.32 6.52 2.69
C VAL A 82 -10.39 6.40 1.59
N GLY A 83 -11.11 7.50 1.30
CA GLY A 83 -12.08 7.55 0.20
C GLY A 83 -11.43 7.25 -1.16
N LEU A 84 -10.31 7.92 -1.44
CA LEU A 84 -9.53 7.70 -2.66
C LEU A 84 -9.00 6.25 -2.73
N LEU A 85 -8.51 5.71 -1.62
CA LEU A 85 -8.07 4.30 -1.55
C LEU A 85 -9.22 3.36 -1.93
N LYS A 86 -10.41 3.57 -1.37
CA LYS A 86 -11.61 2.78 -1.68
C LYS A 86 -11.95 2.84 -3.18
N GLU A 87 -12.04 4.04 -3.75
CA GLU A 87 -12.34 4.22 -5.17
C GLU A 87 -11.32 3.52 -6.08
N ARG A 88 -10.02 3.66 -5.76
CA ARG A 88 -8.95 3.03 -6.52
C ARG A 88 -9.00 1.52 -6.43
N VAL A 89 -9.20 0.95 -5.23
CA VAL A 89 -9.33 -0.51 -5.06
C VAL A 89 -10.56 -1.03 -5.81
N LEU A 90 -11.71 -0.38 -5.70
CA LEU A 90 -12.92 -0.77 -6.43
C LEU A 90 -12.70 -0.75 -7.94
N SER A 91 -12.05 0.29 -8.47
CA SER A 91 -11.72 0.38 -9.90
C SER A 91 -10.80 -0.73 -10.39
N LEU A 92 -9.95 -1.28 -9.52
CA LEU A 92 -9.08 -2.41 -9.85
C LEU A 92 -9.84 -3.74 -9.81
N CYS A 93 -10.79 -3.89 -8.89
CA CYS A 93 -11.64 -5.08 -8.80
C CYS A 93 -12.66 -5.16 -9.95
N GLN A 94 -13.19 -4.03 -10.43
CA GLN A 94 -14.16 -4.00 -11.53
C GLN A 94 -13.53 -4.25 -12.92
N LYS A 95 -12.23 -3.99 -13.09
CA LYS A 95 -11.49 -4.29 -14.33
C LYS A 95 -11.06 -5.76 -14.45
N THR A 96 -11.85 -6.67 -13.89
CA THR A 96 -11.50 -8.10 -13.79
C THR A 96 -12.48 -9.00 -14.53
N GLU A 97 -13.10 -8.48 -15.58
CA GLU A 97 -13.78 -9.28 -16.60
C GLU A 97 -13.05 -9.10 -17.96
N PRO A 98 -12.98 -10.16 -18.78
CA PRO A 98 -12.05 -10.28 -19.92
C PRO A 98 -12.22 -9.24 -21.02
#